data_AF-A0A3S0VU38-F1
#
_entry.id   AF-A0A3S0VU38-F1
#
_cell.length_a   1.000
_cell.length_b   1.000
_cell.length_c   1.000
_cell.angle_alpha   90.00
_cell.angle_beta   90.00
_cell.angle_gamma   90.00
#
_symmetry.space_group_name_H-M   'P 1'
#
loop_
_entity.id
_entity.type
_entity.pdbx_description
1 polymer ?
#
loop_
_entity_poly.entity_id
_entity_poly.type
_entity_poly.pdbx_seq_one_letter_code
_entity_poly.pdbx_strand_id
1 'polypeptide(L)'
;MNAPPNWYPDPSTAGMVRWWDGWRWTEHTQPAQAIAPSGPRPANTSYAAAWWIGGISFALLVMAGIALILAVVIPLAPFLNLETWQGVYCGETQQCD
;
A
#
# COMPACT_ATOMS: atom_id res chain seq x y z
N MET A 1 14.55 -22.23 -27.38
CA MET A 1 13.45 -22.04 -26.41
C MET A 1 12.21 -22.67 -27.05
N ASN A 2 11.72 -23.81 -26.55
CA ASN A 2 10.50 -24.40 -27.08
C ASN A 2 9.30 -23.79 -26.37
N ALA A 3 8.30 -23.35 -27.14
CA ALA A 3 7.01 -22.97 -26.60
C ALA A 3 6.33 -24.21 -25.98
N PRO A 4 5.61 -24.08 -24.84
CA PRO A 4 4.87 -25.18 -24.25
C PRO A 4 3.73 -25.65 -25.18
N PRO A 5 3.21 -26.87 -25.01
CA PRO A 5 2.10 -27.35 -25.82
C PRO A 5 0.84 -26.48 -25.63
N ASN A 6 0.36 -25.83 -26.69
CA ASN A 6 -0.83 -24.98 -26.66
C ASN A 6 -1.33 -24.65 -28.08
N TRP A 7 -2.47 -23.96 -28.18
CA TRP A 7 -2.94 -23.34 -29.41
C TRP A 7 -2.18 -22.05 -29.70
N TYR A 8 -1.59 -21.95 -30.89
CA TYR A 8 -0.87 -20.77 -31.34
C TYR A 8 -1.36 -20.32 -32.72
N PRO A 9 -1.22 -19.03 -33.09
CA PRO A 9 -1.61 -18.54 -34.41
C PRO A 9 -0.91 -19.30 -35.55
N ASP A 10 -1.67 -19.70 -36.57
CA ASP A 10 -1.11 -20.38 -37.74
C ASP A 10 -0.45 -19.36 -38.69
N PRO A 11 0.87 -19.46 -38.95
CA PRO A 11 1.55 -18.55 -39.88
C PRO A 11 1.14 -18.73 -41.34
N SER A 12 0.55 -19.88 -41.70
CA SER A 12 0.09 -20.16 -43.06
C SER A 12 -1.30 -19.60 -43.35
N THR A 13 -2.16 -19.54 -42.31
CA THR A 13 -3.57 -19.15 -42.45
C THR A 13 -3.95 -18.13 -41.39
N ALA A 14 -4.05 -16.86 -41.82
CA ALA A 14 -4.49 -15.79 -40.93
C ALA A 14 -5.89 -16.07 -40.37
N GLY A 15 -6.06 -15.90 -39.06
CA GLY A 15 -7.34 -16.14 -38.38
C GLY A 15 -7.59 -17.60 -38.00
N MET A 16 -6.62 -18.50 -38.15
CA MET A 16 -6.63 -19.83 -37.54
C MET A 16 -5.57 -19.96 -36.46
N VAL A 17 -5.83 -20.86 -35.51
CA VAL A 17 -4.83 -21.32 -34.56
C VAL A 17 -4.58 -22.81 -34.79
N ARG A 18 -3.33 -23.21 -34.63
CA ARG A 18 -2.84 -24.58 -34.83
C ARG A 18 -2.26 -25.09 -33.51
N TRP A 19 -2.43 -26.38 -33.24
CA TRP A 19 -1.92 -26.97 -32.02
C TRP A 19 -0.42 -27.27 -32.14
N TRP A 20 0.36 -26.73 -31.19
CA TRP A 20 1.77 -27.03 -30.98
C TRP A 20 1.88 -28.06 -29.86
N ASP A 21 2.61 -29.15 -30.07
CA ASP A 21 2.79 -30.21 -29.07
C ASP A 21 4.05 -30.04 -28.19
N GLY A 22 4.75 -28.91 -28.34
CA GLY A 22 6.03 -28.66 -27.67
C GLY A 22 7.24 -28.98 -28.53
N TRP A 23 7.09 -29.70 -29.64
CA TRP A 23 8.18 -30.13 -30.54
C TRP A 23 7.89 -29.81 -32.01
N ARG A 24 6.64 -29.89 -32.43
CA ARG A 24 6.15 -29.67 -33.80
C ARG A 24 4.71 -29.14 -33.81
N TRP A 25 4.32 -28.61 -34.97
CA TRP A 25 2.93 -28.30 -35.26
C TRP A 25 2.17 -29.58 -35.62
N THR A 26 1.02 -29.80 -35.01
CA THR A 26 0.13 -30.94 -35.34
C THR A 26 -0.93 -30.52 -36.37
N GLU A 27 -1.68 -31.46 -36.95
CA GLU A 27 -2.71 -31.13 -37.95
C GLU A 27 -3.98 -30.51 -37.36
N HIS A 28 -4.11 -30.47 -36.04
CA HIS A 28 -5.26 -29.86 -35.40
C HIS A 28 -5.22 -28.34 -35.58
N THR A 29 -6.19 -27.82 -36.32
CA THR A 29 -6.45 -26.40 -36.49
C THR A 29 -7.87 -26.08 -36.05
N GLN A 30 -8.05 -24.88 -35.53
CA GLN A 30 -9.37 -24.35 -35.21
C GLN A 30 -9.41 -22.86 -35.57
N PRO A 31 -10.58 -22.30 -35.89
CA PRO A 31 -10.72 -20.86 -36.09
C PRO A 31 -10.24 -20.13 -34.84
N ALA A 32 -9.43 -19.08 -35.04
CA ALA A 32 -9.04 -18.21 -33.94
C ALA A 32 -10.32 -17.62 -33.34
N GLN A 33 -10.65 -18.02 -32.12
CA GLN A 33 -11.72 -17.36 -31.40
C GLN A 33 -11.34 -15.89 -31.30
N ALA A 34 -12.18 -15.02 -31.87
CA ALA A 34 -12.05 -13.60 -31.66
C ALA A 34 -12.14 -13.39 -30.15
N ILE A 35 -10.98 -13.16 -29.51
CA ILE A 35 -10.95 -12.66 -28.15
C ILE A 35 -11.62 -11.31 -28.27
N ALA A 36 -12.90 -11.25 -27.92
CA ALA A 36 -13.63 -10.00 -27.88
C ALA A 36 -12.75 -9.04 -27.06
N PRO A 37 -12.44 -7.84 -27.57
CA PRO A 37 -11.65 -6.90 -26.80
C PRO A 37 -12.34 -6.78 -25.45
N SER A 38 -11.61 -7.14 -24.39
CA SER A 38 -12.08 -6.93 -23.03
C SER A 38 -12.54 -5.48 -22.99
N GLY A 39 -13.83 -5.27 -22.77
CA GLY A 39 -14.43 -3.93 -22.74
C GLY A 39 -13.65 -3.02 -21.79
N PRO A 40 -13.84 -1.69 -21.88
CA PRO A 40 -13.04 -0.72 -21.15
C PRO A 40 -12.81 -1.19 -19.73
N ARG A 41 -11.57 -1.59 -19.42
CA ARG A 41 -11.14 -1.95 -18.08
C ARG A 41 -11.56 -0.76 -17.22
N PRO A 42 -12.34 -0.93 -16.15
CA PRO A 42 -12.66 0.19 -15.29
C PRO A 42 -11.34 0.84 -14.95
N ALA A 43 -11.17 2.10 -15.37
CA ALA A 43 -10.02 2.89 -15.03
C ALA A 43 -9.91 2.74 -13.51
N ASN A 44 -8.82 2.13 -13.08
CA ASN A 44 -8.43 2.01 -11.70
C ASN A 44 -8.51 3.42 -11.11
N THR A 45 -9.66 3.76 -10.53
CA THR A 45 -9.82 4.96 -9.74
C THR A 45 -8.75 4.84 -8.69
N SER A 46 -7.73 5.67 -8.83
CA SER A 46 -6.49 5.60 -8.09
C SER A 46 -6.83 5.92 -6.63
N TYR A 47 -7.18 4.87 -5.87
CA TYR A 47 -7.24 4.92 -4.42
C TYR A 47 -5.90 5.34 -3.81
N ALA A 48 -4.82 5.50 -4.59
CA ALA A 48 -3.60 6.19 -4.19
C ALA A 48 -3.86 7.57 -3.57
N ALA A 49 -4.93 8.27 -3.97
CA ALA A 49 -5.35 9.52 -3.35
C ALA A 49 -6.29 9.36 -2.12
N ALA A 50 -6.60 8.14 -1.68
CA ALA A 50 -7.43 7.92 -0.48
C ALA A 50 -6.60 7.58 0.79
N TRP A 51 -5.36 7.12 0.62
CA TRP A 51 -4.51 6.73 1.76
C TRP A 51 -3.94 7.93 2.54
N TRP A 52 -3.68 9.06 1.89
CA TRP A 52 -3.14 10.25 2.56
C TRP A 52 -4.18 10.92 3.47
N ILE A 53 -5.46 10.88 3.11
CA ILE A 53 -6.55 11.46 3.93
C ILE A 53 -6.70 10.67 5.23
N GLY A 54 -6.68 9.33 5.17
CA GLY A 54 -6.75 8.48 6.37
C GLY A 54 -5.56 8.68 7.31
N GLY A 55 -4.34 8.76 6.77
CA GLY A 55 -3.13 8.98 7.57
C GLY A 55 -3.08 10.35 8.24
N ILE A 56 -3.47 11.41 7.53
CA ILE A 56 -3.49 12.78 8.08
C ILE A 56 -4.58 12.91 9.15
N SER A 57 -5.80 12.40 8.90
CA SER A 57 -6.87 12.42 9.90
C SER A 57 -6.48 11.66 11.17
N PHE A 58 -5.82 10.50 11.03
CA PHE A 58 -5.33 9.73 12.18
C PHE A 58 -4.25 10.51 12.96
N ALA A 59 -3.28 11.10 12.27
CA ALA A 59 -2.24 11.91 12.91
C ALA A 59 -2.81 13.11 13.67
N LEU A 60 -3.80 13.81 13.10
CA LEU A 60 -4.47 14.95 13.74
C LEU A 60 -5.24 14.52 15.00
N LEU A 61 -5.95 13.39 14.96
CA LEU A 61 -6.68 12.85 16.12
C LEU A 61 -5.73 12.44 17.24
N VAL A 62 -4.61 11.79 16.91
CA VAL A 62 -3.59 11.40 17.90
C VAL A 62 -2.96 12.64 18.53
N MET A 63 -2.58 13.64 17.73
CA MET A 63 -2.00 14.89 18.24
C MET A 63 -2.97 15.64 19.15
N ALA A 64 -4.24 15.77 18.76
CA ALA A 64 -5.26 16.40 19.58
C ALA A 64 -5.49 15.63 20.90
N GLY A 65 -5.50 14.29 20.84
CA GLY A 65 -5.60 13.43 22.02
C GLY A 65 -4.41 13.59 22.98
N ILE A 66 -3.18 13.58 22.47
CA ILE A 66 -1.96 13.80 23.28
C ILE A 66 -2.00 15.18 23.93
N ALA A 67 -2.34 16.24 23.19
CA ALA A 67 -2.43 17.58 23.74
C ALA A 67 -3.48 17.67 24.87
N LEU A 68 -4.63 17.01 24.71
CA LEU A 68 -5.67 16.96 25.73
C LEU A 68 -5.23 16.14 26.96
N ILE A 69 -4.57 15.01 26.76
CA ILE A 69 -4.00 14.20 27.85
C ILE A 69 -2.96 15.03 28.61
N LEU A 70 -2.05 15.72 27.93
CA LEU A 70 -1.05 16.58 28.57
C LEU A 70 -1.72 17.74 29.34
N ALA A 71 -2.73 18.39 28.77
CA ALA A 71 -3.46 19.47 29.42
C ALA A 71 -4.21 19.03 30.69
N VAL A 72 -4.59 17.75 30.80
CA VAL A 72 -5.27 17.19 31.98
C VAL A 72 -4.26 16.60 32.97
N VAL A 73 -3.27 15.84 32.50
CA VAL A 73 -2.31 15.12 33.34
C VAL A 73 -1.26 16.05 33.93
N ILE A 74 -0.77 17.06 33.22
CA ILE A 74 0.24 18.00 33.75
C ILE A 74 -0.25 18.74 35.01
N PRO A 75 -1.48 19.32 35.05
CA PRO A 75 -1.98 19.94 36.26
C PRO A 75 -2.39 18.93 37.36
N LEU A 76 -2.66 17.66 37.01
CA LEU A 76 -2.95 16.61 37.99
C LEU A 76 -1.69 15.89 38.53
N ALA A 77 -0.56 15.97 37.82
CA ALA A 77 0.73 15.41 38.20
C ALA A 77 1.22 15.83 39.61
N PRO A 78 1.13 17.11 40.05
CA PRO A 78 1.51 17.49 41.42
C PRO A 78 0.63 16.85 42.51
N PHE A 79 -0.57 16.38 42.17
CA PHE A 79 -1.48 15.71 43.10
C PHE A 79 -1.32 14.19 43.13
N LEU A 80 -0.65 13.61 42.12
CA LEU A 80 -0.47 12.17 41.96
C LEU A 80 0.78 11.61 42.68
N ASN A 81 1.50 12.43 43.47
CA ASN A 81 2.65 12.00 44.27
C ASN A 81 3.68 11.17 43.48
N LEU A 82 3.89 11.53 42.20
CA LEU A 82 5.13 11.17 41.50
C LEU A 82 6.12 12.24 41.90
N GLU A 83 7.06 11.87 42.79
CA GLU A 83 8.17 12.69 43.27
C GLU A 83 8.72 13.54 42.11
N THR A 84 8.29 14.80 42.08
CA THR A 84 8.80 15.77 41.13
C THR A 84 10.24 16.00 41.55
N TRP A 85 11.17 15.53 40.72
CA TRP A 85 12.58 15.80 40.86
C TRP A 85 12.81 17.31 40.83
N GLN A 86 12.68 17.96 42.00
CA GLN A 86 13.16 19.31 42.25
C GLN A 86 14.70 19.37 42.24
N GLY A 87 15.39 18.25 42.02
CA GLY A 87 16.84 18.15 41.99
C GLY A 87 17.51 18.51 40.65
N VAL A 88 16.78 18.72 39.55
CA VAL A 88 17.42 18.95 38.23
C VAL A 88 17.51 20.43 37.83
N TYR A 89 16.85 21.35 38.55
CA TYR A 89 16.93 22.78 38.25
C TYR A 89 17.99 23.56 39.06
N CYS A 90 18.77 22.90 39.92
CA CYS A 90 19.92 23.52 40.59
C CYS A 90 21.23 23.08 39.92
N GLY A 91 21.46 23.54 38.71
CA GLY A 91 22.71 23.32 38.02
C GLY A 91 22.80 24.20 36.79
N GLU A 92 23.09 25.49 36.97
CA GLU A 92 24.19 26.10 36.19
C GLU A 92 24.64 27.50 36.65
N THR A 93 23.87 28.36 37.36
CA THR A 93 24.29 29.80 37.42
C THR A 93 24.01 30.68 38.65
N GLN A 94 23.75 30.22 39.88
CA GLN A 94 23.69 31.18 41.02
C GLN A 94 24.42 30.69 42.26
N GLN A 95 25.68 31.12 42.33
CA GLN A 95 26.53 31.43 43.49
C GLN A 95 25.95 31.08 44.87
N CYS A 96 26.64 30.17 45.58
CA CYS A 96 26.60 30.12 47.03
C CYS A 96 27.45 31.28 47.58
N ASP A 97 26.80 32.26 48.20
CA ASP A 97 27.31 33.07 49.32
C ASP A 97 26.11 33.65 50.09
#